data_AF-A0A847IEN9-F1
#
_entry.id   AF-A0A847IEN9-F1
#
_cell.length_a   1.000
_cell.length_b   1.000
_cell.length_c   1.000
_cell.angle_alpha   90.00
_cell.angle_beta   90.00
_cell.angle_gamma   90.00
#
_symmetry.space_group_name_H-M   'P 1'
#
loop_
_entity.id
_entity.type
_entity.pdbx_description
1 polymer ?
#
loop_
_entity_poly.entity_id
_entity_poly.type
_entity_poly.pdbx_seq_one_letter_code
_entity_poly.pdbx_strand_id
1 'polypeptide(L)'
;MAGSPPLSFPAAMPEPPYSADLLADFHAGVLSADATAHVRSRLSVDPRAQEVLSALDRVTSELRAEGRAAAEMPEDVASRLDAFIDDMTGR
;
A
#
# COMPACT_ATOMS: atom_id res chain seq x y z
N MET A 1 -13.47 -16.68 -20.22
CA MET A 1 -13.79 -15.61 -19.26
C MET A 1 -14.02 -16.27 -17.91
N ALA A 2 -12.95 -16.48 -17.14
CA ALA A 2 -13.07 -16.96 -15.76
C ALA A 2 -13.17 -15.70 -14.89
N GLY A 3 -14.35 -15.45 -14.31
CA GLY A 3 -14.49 -14.43 -13.29
C GLY A 3 -13.63 -14.84 -12.10
N SER A 4 -12.71 -13.97 -11.69
CA SER A 4 -12.02 -14.11 -10.42
C SER A 4 -13.06 -14.27 -9.32
N PRO A 5 -12.95 -15.26 -8.42
CA PRO A 5 -13.84 -15.35 -7.28
C PRO A 5 -13.67 -14.09 -6.40
N PRO A 6 -14.69 -13.69 -5.62
CA PRO A 6 -14.50 -12.65 -4.62
C PRO A 6 -13.34 -13.06 -3.72
N LEU A 7 -12.38 -12.15 -3.51
CA LEU A 7 -11.23 -12.36 -2.63
C LEU A 7 -11.77 -12.75 -1.25
N SER A 8 -11.80 -14.07 -0.97
CA SER A 8 -12.12 -14.59 0.34
C SER A 8 -10.89 -14.33 1.20
N PHE A 9 -10.91 -13.22 1.94
CA PHE A 9 -9.93 -13.00 3.00
C PHE A 9 -10.10 -14.15 4.00
N PRO A 10 -9.12 -15.06 4.14
CA PRO A 10 -9.26 -16.15 5.08
C PRO A 10 -9.37 -15.53 6.49
N ALA A 11 -10.38 -15.94 7.25
CA ALA A 11 -10.43 -15.71 8.70
C ALA A 11 -9.27 -16.44 9.43
N ALA A 12 -8.54 -17.30 8.71
CA ALA A 12 -7.29 -17.90 9.13
C ALA A 12 -6.12 -17.01 8.70
N MET A 13 -5.21 -16.71 9.63
CA MET A 13 -3.99 -15.97 9.34
C MET A 13 -3.20 -16.68 8.22
N PRO A 14 -2.84 -15.99 7.13
CA PRO A 14 -2.18 -16.62 6.00
C PRO A 14 -0.77 -17.07 6.38
N GLU A 15 -0.39 -18.30 6.03
CA GLU A 15 0.96 -18.82 6.22
C GLU A 15 1.76 -18.82 4.91
N PRO A 16 3.09 -18.69 4.98
CA PRO A 16 3.94 -18.75 3.78
C PRO A 16 3.91 -20.16 3.14
N PRO A 17 4.13 -20.26 1.81
CA PRO A 17 4.50 -19.18 0.89
C PRO A 17 3.30 -18.28 0.53
N TYR A 18 3.49 -16.96 0.62
CA TYR A 18 2.43 -16.01 0.29
C TYR A 18 2.14 -15.97 -1.20
N SER A 19 0.85 -15.92 -1.55
CA SER A 19 0.44 -15.71 -2.94
C SER A 19 0.75 -14.29 -3.40
N ALA A 20 0.94 -14.11 -4.71
CA ALA A 20 1.16 -12.79 -5.30
C ALA A 20 -0.01 -11.83 -5.03
N ASP A 21 -1.25 -12.34 -5.07
CA ASP A 21 -2.45 -11.54 -4.78
C ASP A 21 -2.46 -11.03 -3.33
N LEU A 22 -2.10 -11.87 -2.36
CA LEU A 22 -2.01 -11.45 -0.95
C LEU A 22 -0.91 -10.40 -0.74
N LEU A 23 0.23 -10.54 -1.43
CA LEU A 23 1.31 -9.55 -1.38
C LEU A 23 0.90 -8.24 -2.06
N ALA A 24 0.10 -8.29 -3.12
CA ALA A 24 -0.47 -7.11 -3.74
C ALA A 24 -1.47 -6.40 -2.81
N ASP A 25 -2.35 -7.14 -2.13
CA ASP A 25 -3.28 -6.58 -1.15
C ASP A 25 -2.54 -5.99 0.07
N PHE A 26 -1.48 -6.65 0.52
CA PHE A 26 -0.60 -6.12 1.57
C PHE A 26 0.08 -4.82 1.12
N HIS A 27 0.62 -4.79 -0.10
CA HIS A 27 1.27 -3.62 -0.69
C HIS A 27 0.29 -2.45 -0.88
N ALA A 28 -0.95 -2.76 -1.30
CA ALA A 28 -2.02 -1.79 -1.45
C ALA A 28 -2.59 -1.26 -0.11
N GLY A 29 -2.23 -1.89 1.01
CA GLY A 29 -2.72 -1.51 2.34
C GLY A 29 -4.20 -1.81 2.57
N VAL A 30 -4.79 -2.76 1.84
CA VAL A 30 -6.22 -3.11 1.93
C VAL A 30 -6.51 -4.22 2.94
N LEU A 31 -5.48 -4.83 3.52
CA LEU A 31 -5.61 -5.86 4.54
C LEU A 31 -6.09 -5.29 5.88
N SER A 32 -6.74 -6.12 6.69
CA SER A 32 -7.04 -5.78 8.08
C SER A 32 -5.76 -5.53 8.89
N ALA A 33 -5.87 -4.78 9.99
CA ALA A 33 -4.74 -4.49 10.86
C ALA A 33 -4.06 -5.78 11.38
N ASP A 34 -4.86 -6.76 11.78
CA ASP A 34 -4.37 -8.05 12.29
C ASP A 34 -3.64 -8.85 11.21
N ALA A 35 -4.18 -8.93 9.99
CA ALA A 35 -3.54 -9.62 8.87
C ALA A 35 -2.24 -8.90 8.45
N THR A 36 -2.24 -7.57 8.43
CA THR A 36 -1.06 -6.76 8.12
C THR A 36 0.07 -7.01 9.12
N ALA A 37 -0.25 -7.02 10.42
CA ALA A 37 0.72 -7.30 11.47
C ALA A 37 1.28 -8.73 11.36
N HIS A 38 0.41 -9.71 11.07
CA HIS A 38 0.82 -11.10 10.87
C HIS A 38 1.80 -11.23 9.71
N VAL A 39 1.41 -10.77 8.52
CA VAL A 39 2.24 -10.85 7.30
C VAL A 39 3.56 -10.11 7.52
N ARG A 40 3.54 -8.90 8.09
CA ARG A 40 4.75 -8.11 8.38
C ARG A 40 5.73 -8.84 9.29
N SER A 41 5.26 -9.59 10.29
CA SER A 41 6.13 -10.33 11.21
C SER A 41 6.93 -11.46 10.51
N ARG A 42 6.39 -12.01 9.42
CA ARG A 42 6.94 -13.15 8.69
C ARG A 42 7.68 -12.75 7.41
N LEU A 43 7.46 -11.55 6.88
CA LEU A 43 8.16 -11.05 5.69
C LEU A 43 9.68 -10.98 5.85
N SER A 44 10.19 -10.75 7.06
CA SER A 44 11.64 -10.68 7.33
C SER A 44 12.34 -12.01 7.09
N VAL A 45 11.63 -13.14 7.19
CA VAL A 45 12.17 -14.49 7.02
C VAL A 45 11.83 -15.12 5.66
N ASP A 46 11.13 -14.39 4.79
CA ASP A 46 10.73 -14.83 3.44
C ASP A 46 11.37 -13.95 2.36
N PRO A 47 12.55 -14.33 1.83
CA PRO A 47 13.22 -13.59 0.76
C PRO A 47 12.38 -13.50 -0.53
N ARG A 48 11.56 -14.51 -0.82
CA ARG A 48 10.76 -14.55 -2.04
C ARG A 48 9.66 -13.49 -1.99
N ALA A 49 9.01 -13.33 -0.83
CA ALA A 49 8.04 -12.28 -0.63
C ALA A 49 8.66 -10.88 -0.74
N GLN A 50 9.88 -10.69 -0.23
CA GLN A 50 10.62 -9.43 -0.35
C GLN A 50 10.92 -9.07 -1.82
N GLU A 51 11.31 -10.04 -2.64
CA GLU A 51 11.52 -9.83 -4.08
C GLU A 51 10.25 -9.37 -4.79
N VAL A 52 9.11 -9.99 -4.48
CA VAL A 52 7.81 -9.63 -5.08
C VAL A 52 7.40 -8.21 -4.67
N LEU A 53 7.51 -7.86 -3.39
CA LEU A 53 7.20 -6.51 -2.91
C LEU A 53 8.11 -5.45 -3.55
N SER A 54 9.41 -5.74 -3.68
CA SER A 54 10.36 -4.85 -4.35
C SER A 54 10.02 -4.64 -5.82
N ALA A 55 9.55 -5.70 -6.51
CA ALA A 55 9.11 -5.59 -7.89
C ALA A 55 7.83 -4.74 -8.03
N LEU A 56 6.87 -4.89 -7.11
CA LEU A 56 5.65 -4.07 -7.07
C LEU A 56 5.96 -2.59 -6.80
N ASP A 57 6.88 -2.30 -5.88
CA ASP A 57 7.34 -0.94 -5.60
C ASP A 57 7.99 -0.30 -6.83
N ARG A 58 8.87 -1.03 -7.52
CA ARG A 58 9.51 -0.56 -8.76
C ARG A 58 8.48 -0.23 -9.83
N VAL A 59 7.56 -1.15 -10.12
CA VAL A 59 6.50 -0.94 -11.12
C VAL A 59 5.64 0.26 -10.76
N THR A 60 5.26 0.40 -9.48
CA THR A 60 4.47 1.54 -9.01
C THR A 60 5.25 2.86 -9.20
N SER A 61 6.54 2.87 -8.90
CA SER A 61 7.40 4.04 -9.10
C SER A 61 7.54 4.41 -10.57
N GLU A 62 7.74 3.43 -11.45
CA GLU A 62 7.82 3.62 -12.90
C GLU A 62 6.51 4.19 -13.44
N LEU A 63 5.37 3.59 -13.07
CA LEU A 63 4.05 4.10 -13.45
C LEU A 63 3.79 5.52 -12.93
N ARG A 64 4.28 5.86 -11.74
CA ARG A 64 4.14 7.20 -11.16
C ARG A 64 5.01 8.22 -11.90
N ALA A 65 6.20 7.82 -12.36
CA ALA A 65 7.09 8.67 -13.16
C ALA A 65 6.57 8.91 -14.58
N GLU A 66 5.95 7.89 -15.19
CA GLU A 66 5.28 7.99 -16.49
C GLU A 66 3.90 8.68 -16.39
N GLY A 67 3.36 8.80 -15.18
CA GLY A 67 2.05 9.37 -14.90
C GLY A 67 1.95 10.85 -15.27
N ARG A 68 0.75 11.27 -15.66
CA ARG A 68 0.45 12.70 -15.88
C ARG A 68 0.70 13.48 -14.59
N ALA A 69 1.09 14.74 -14.74
CA ALA A 69 1.23 15.68 -13.63
C ALA A 69 0.02 15.54 -12.69
N ALA A 70 0.31 15.40 -11.39
CA ALA A 70 -0.72 15.40 -10.37
C ALA A 70 -1.63 16.62 -10.59
N ALA A 71 -2.93 16.44 -10.38
CA ALA A 71 -3.85 17.57 -10.43
C ALA A 71 -3.34 18.66 -9.48
N GLU A 72 -3.32 19.89 -9.96
CA GLU A 72 -2.90 21.03 -9.15
C GLU A 72 -3.80 21.13 -7.92
N MET A 73 -3.19 21.34 -6.75
CA MET A 73 -3.92 21.46 -5.50
C MET A 73 -4.76 22.75 -5.54
N PRO A 74 -6.06 22.70 -5.22
CA PRO A 74 -6.87 23.90 -5.11
C PRO A 74 -6.29 24.90 -4.09
N GLU A 75 -6.28 26.19 -4.43
CA GLU A 75 -5.68 27.25 -3.60
C GLU A 75 -6.31 27.37 -2.21
N ASP A 76 -7.60 27.08 -2.08
CA ASP A 76 -8.33 27.10 -0.81
C ASP A 76 -7.84 26.00 0.13
N VAL A 77 -7.53 24.82 -0.42
CA VAL A 77 -6.95 23.70 0.32
C VAL A 77 -5.52 24.03 0.73
N ALA A 78 -4.72 24.63 -0.17
CA ALA A 78 -3.36 25.07 0.11
C ALA A 78 -3.33 26.08 1.28
N SER A 79 -4.13 27.13 1.18
CA SER A 79 -4.21 28.20 2.17
C SER A 79 -4.65 27.68 3.55
N ARG A 80 -5.58 26.72 3.57
CA ARG A 80 -6.03 26.10 4.82
C ARG A 80 -4.96 25.21 5.45
N LEU A 81 -4.17 24.51 4.63
CA LEU A 81 -3.08 23.67 5.10
C LEU A 81 -1.95 24.52 5.70
N ASP A 82 -1.57 25.62 5.03
CA ASP A 82 -0.56 26.56 5.51
C ASP A 82 -0.97 27.17 6.86
N ALA A 83 -2.20 27.67 6.97
CA ALA A 83 -2.71 28.23 8.22
C ALA A 83 -2.72 27.20 9.37
N PHE A 84 -3.02 25.93 9.08
CA PHE A 84 -3.00 24.86 10.07
C PHE A 84 -1.58 24.50 10.51
N ILE A 85 -0.62 24.49 9.58
CA ILE A 85 0.79 24.25 9.90
C ILE A 85 1.34 25.42 10.74
N ASP A 86 1.04 26.67 10.37
CA ASP A 86 1.45 27.85 11.13
C ASP A 86 0.91 27.81 12.58
N ASP A 87 -0.34 27.39 12.78
CA ASP A 87 -0.92 27.19 14.11
C ASP A 87 -0.19 26.12 14.93
N MET A 88 0.19 25.00 14.30
CA MET A 88 0.94 23.92 14.98
C MET A 88 2.39 24.28 15.30
N THR A 89 3.03 25.11 14.45
CA THR A 89 4.47 25.42 14.55
C THR A 89 4.75 26.74 15.25
N GLY A 90 3.77 27.65 15.32
CA GLY A 90 3.84 28.95 15.99
C GLY A 90 3.62 28.90 17.50
N ARG A 91 4.05 27.83 18.16
CA ARG A 91 3.98 27.67 19.62
C ARG A 91 5.19 28.28 20.34
#